data_AF-A0A4Q3D399-F1
#
_entry.id   AF-A0A4Q3D399-F1
#
_cell.length_a   1.000
_cell.length_b   1.000
_cell.length_c   1.000
_cell.angle_alpha   90.00
_cell.angle_beta   90.00
_cell.angle_gamma   90.00
#
_symmetry.space_group_name_H-M   'P 1'
#
loop_
_entity.id
_entity.type
_entity.pdbx_description
1 polymer ?
#
loop_
_entity_poly.entity_id
_entity_poly.type
_entity_poly.pdbx_seq_one_letter_code
_entity_poly.pdbx_strand_id
1 'polypeptide(L)'
;MSGNMSTKSTVVREVPLAGDFLRRGTIGRFCLLDLMDERGAVNVDDVAEVFSMSKAQLADTAGLAREVFQKASRRDSPKAQSRVREMLEIINLVQAWAGGAAQGMAWYRAEPIPAFGGRTAEALVKAGNATAVRDYVDHLATGGYA
;
A
#
# COMPACT_ATOMS: atom_id res chain seq x y z
N MET A 1 -31.24 45.75 26.15
CA MET A 1 -30.06 46.62 26.41
C MET A 1 -29.31 46.01 27.59
N SER A 2 -28.07 45.55 27.54
CA SER A 2 -27.07 45.44 26.49
C SER A 2 -26.19 44.26 26.85
N GLY A 3 -25.85 43.44 25.86
CA GLY A 3 -24.81 42.42 26.00
C GLY A 3 -23.47 43.10 26.25
N ASN A 4 -22.66 42.53 27.13
CA ASN A 4 -21.30 43.01 27.36
C ASN A 4 -20.28 42.07 26.71
N MET A 5 -19.47 42.71 25.89
CA MET A 5 -18.45 42.24 24.98
C MET A 5 -17.21 41.84 25.80
N SER A 6 -16.71 40.61 25.61
CA SER A 6 -15.38 40.22 26.12
C SER A 6 -14.52 39.76 24.95
N THR A 7 -13.57 40.62 24.62
CA THR A 7 -12.48 40.44 23.67
C THR A 7 -11.47 39.41 24.17
N LYS A 8 -11.16 38.37 23.37
CA LYS A 8 -9.88 37.66 23.46
C LYS A 8 -9.34 37.33 22.08
N SER A 9 -8.04 37.62 21.96
CA SER A 9 -7.17 37.59 20.80
C SER A 9 -7.16 36.31 19.99
N THR A 10 -7.03 36.51 18.68
CA THR A 10 -6.11 35.84 17.75
C THR A 10 -5.23 34.75 18.36
N VAL A 11 -5.54 33.51 18.01
CA VAL A 11 -4.54 32.46 17.77
C VAL A 11 -4.91 31.84 16.44
N VAL A 12 -4.24 32.30 15.38
CA VAL A 12 -4.12 31.57 14.12
C VAL A 12 -3.54 30.21 14.48
N ARG A 13 -4.35 29.15 14.37
CA ARG A 13 -3.91 27.79 14.62
C ARG A 13 -2.97 27.39 13.49
N GLU A 14 -1.74 27.09 13.85
CA GLU A 14 -0.73 26.50 12.98
C GLU A 14 -1.31 25.28 12.26
N VAL A 15 -1.06 25.22 10.95
CA VAL A 15 -1.25 24.02 10.14
C VAL A 15 -0.15 23.03 10.55
N PRO A 16 -0.47 21.84 11.08
CA PRO A 16 0.56 20.85 11.39
C PRO A 16 1.17 20.35 10.09
N LEU A 17 2.49 20.52 9.97
CA LEU A 17 3.31 19.96 8.91
C LEU A 17 3.29 18.42 9.01
N ALA A 18 3.25 17.77 7.85
CA ALA A 18 3.35 16.33 7.67
C ALA A 18 4.44 15.70 8.57
N GLY A 19 4.09 14.65 9.32
CA GLY A 19 5.09 13.83 10.00
C GLY A 19 4.68 13.07 11.27
N ASP A 20 3.45 13.20 11.78
CA ASP A 20 3.14 12.68 13.14
C ASP A 20 1.81 11.89 13.26
N PHE A 21 1.43 11.18 12.20
CA PHE A 21 0.18 10.43 12.21
C PHE A 21 0.28 9.11 11.44
N LEU A 22 0.82 8.06 12.07
CA LEU A 22 0.13 6.77 12.13
C LEU A 22 0.44 6.05 13.44
N ARG A 23 -0.64 5.82 14.18
CA ARG A 23 -0.72 5.17 15.47
C ARG A 23 -0.50 3.66 15.30
N ARG A 24 0.16 3.05 16.28
CA ARG A 24 -0.14 1.73 16.87
C ARG A 24 -1.03 0.81 16.01
N GLY A 25 -0.41 -0.23 15.45
CA GLY A 25 -0.99 -1.53 15.08
C GLY A 25 -2.47 -1.54 14.67
N THR A 26 -2.74 -1.40 13.38
CA THR A 26 -4.07 -1.66 12.81
C THR A 26 -4.00 -2.86 11.87
N ILE A 27 -4.14 -4.05 12.45
CA ILE A 27 -4.55 -5.25 11.70
C ILE A 27 -6.00 -5.02 11.31
N GLY A 28 -6.21 -4.54 10.09
CA GLY A 28 -7.54 -4.34 9.54
C GLY A 28 -7.44 -4.20 8.05
N ARG A 29 -7.21 -2.99 7.55
CA ARG A 29 -7.07 -2.67 6.13
C ARG A 29 -6.15 -1.45 6.01
N PHE A 30 -5.36 -1.37 4.95
CA PHE A 30 -4.63 -0.13 4.63
C PHE A 30 -5.38 0.64 3.54
N CYS A 31 -5.24 1.96 3.50
CA CYS A 31 -5.60 2.75 2.33
C CYS A 31 -4.34 3.00 1.50
N LEU A 32 -4.41 2.83 0.18
CA LEU A 32 -3.25 3.04 -0.69
C LEU A 32 -2.71 4.48 -0.61
N LEU A 33 -3.60 5.46 -0.38
CA LEU A 33 -3.26 6.88 -0.25
C LEU A 33 -2.42 7.18 1.00
N ASP A 34 -2.61 6.41 2.08
CA ASP A 34 -1.86 6.60 3.33
C ASP A 34 -0.40 6.15 3.19
N LEU A 35 -0.08 5.38 2.14
CA LEU A 35 1.25 4.86 1.83
C LEU A 35 1.97 5.69 0.74
N MET A 36 1.37 6.79 0.32
CA MET A 36 1.91 7.66 -0.73
C MET A 36 2.13 9.07 -0.22
N ASP A 37 3.16 9.73 -0.73
CA ASP A 37 3.37 11.15 -0.50
C ASP A 37 2.44 12.00 -1.39
N GLU A 38 2.48 13.32 -1.20
CA GLU A 38 1.69 14.28 -1.98
C GLU A 38 2.00 14.27 -3.48
N ARG A 39 3.16 13.74 -3.87
CA ARG A 39 3.59 13.59 -5.27
C ARG A 39 3.13 12.26 -5.85
N GLY A 40 2.46 11.44 -5.05
CA GLY A 40 2.02 10.09 -5.39
C GLY A 40 3.13 9.04 -5.33
N ALA A 41 4.32 9.34 -4.81
CA ALA A 41 5.37 8.35 -4.64
C ALA A 41 5.10 7.47 -3.41
N VAL A 42 5.39 6.18 -3.51
CA VAL A 42 5.18 5.22 -2.41
C VAL A 42 6.25 5.41 -1.34
N ASN A 43 5.81 5.63 -0.10
CA ASN A 43 6.70 5.62 1.06
C ASN A 43 7.05 4.19 1.46
N VAL A 44 8.21 3.72 1.01
CA VAL A 44 8.70 2.35 1.26
C VAL A 44 8.88 2.04 2.74
N ASP A 45 9.19 3.04 3.56
CA ASP A 45 9.35 2.87 5.01
C ASP A 45 8.00 2.51 5.66
N ASP A 46 6.94 3.26 5.35
CA ASP A 46 5.59 3.00 5.85
C ASP A 46 5.05 1.65 5.37
N VAL A 47 5.31 1.29 4.11
CA VAL A 47 4.91 -0.03 3.58
C VAL A 47 5.61 -1.16 4.34
N ALA A 48 6.91 -1.02 4.59
CA ALA A 48 7.68 -2.00 5.34
C ALA A 48 7.14 -2.16 6.76
N GLU A 49 6.75 -1.06 7.40
CA GLU A 49 6.13 -1.07 8.73
C GLU A 49 4.75 -1.75 8.73
N VAL A 50 3.86 -1.36 7.80
CA VAL A 50 2.49 -1.91 7.70
C VAL A 50 2.47 -3.43 7.54
N PHE A 51 3.38 -3.97 6.72
CA PHE A 51 3.48 -5.41 6.52
C PHE A 51 4.46 -6.11 7.47
N SER A 52 5.10 -5.37 8.40
CA SER A 52 6.11 -5.88 9.33
C SER A 52 7.25 -6.63 8.62
N MET A 53 7.79 -6.02 7.56
CA MET A 53 8.80 -6.60 6.70
C MET A 53 10.08 -5.76 6.71
N SER A 54 11.22 -6.41 6.47
CA SER A 54 12.42 -5.66 6.10
C SER A 54 12.27 -5.06 4.69
N LYS A 55 12.93 -3.93 4.42
CA LYS A 55 13.02 -3.34 3.08
C LYS A 55 13.52 -4.34 2.03
N ALA A 56 14.49 -5.18 2.40
CA ALA A 56 15.02 -6.21 1.51
C ALA A 56 13.96 -7.26 1.13
N GLN A 57 13.12 -7.67 2.09
CA GLN A 57 12.03 -8.60 1.85
C GLN A 57 10.90 -7.95 1.05
N LEU A 58 10.63 -6.66 1.28
CA LEU A 58 9.65 -5.88 0.51
C LEU A 58 10.08 -5.76 -0.96
N ALA A 59 11.36 -5.46 -1.19
CA ALA A 59 11.92 -5.40 -2.53
C ALA A 59 11.75 -6.74 -3.24
N ASP A 60 12.13 -7.84 -2.58
CA ASP A 60 11.97 -9.18 -3.15
C ASP A 60 10.50 -9.49 -3.47
N THR A 61 9.58 -9.19 -2.56
CA THR A 61 8.12 -9.42 -2.72
C THR A 61 7.54 -8.63 -3.91
N ALA A 62 8.08 -7.44 -4.19
CA ALA A 62 7.72 -6.61 -5.34
C ALA A 62 8.46 -7.02 -6.64
N GLY A 63 9.34 -8.03 -6.60
CA GLY A 63 10.15 -8.46 -7.73
C GLY A 63 11.30 -7.52 -8.08
N LEU A 64 11.87 -6.88 -7.07
CA LEU A 64 13.04 -6.02 -7.15
C LEU A 64 14.23 -6.69 -6.46
N ALA A 65 15.45 -6.28 -6.83
CA ALA A 65 16.65 -6.73 -6.11
C ALA A 65 16.63 -6.21 -4.66
N ARG A 66 17.09 -7.02 -3.70
CA ARG A 66 16.98 -6.78 -2.25
C ARG A 66 17.62 -5.46 -1.79
N GLU A 67 18.62 -4.99 -2.53
CA GLU A 67 19.38 -3.78 -2.28
C GLU A 67 18.76 -2.50 -2.85
N VAL A 68 17.68 -2.60 -3.64
CA VAL A 68 17.07 -1.45 -4.34
C VAL A 68 16.66 -0.33 -3.37
N PHE A 69 16.21 -0.68 -2.17
CA PHE A 69 15.77 0.30 -1.16
C PHE A 69 16.88 0.77 -0.21
N GLN A 70 18.15 0.41 -0.46
CA GLN A 70 19.28 0.90 0.34
C GLN A 70 19.70 2.33 -0.06
N LYS A 71 19.40 2.77 -1.29
CA LYS A 71 19.76 4.11 -1.80
C LYS A 71 18.51 4.82 -2.30
N ALA A 72 18.32 6.07 -1.87
CA ALA A 72 17.17 6.89 -2.28
C ALA A 72 17.02 6.96 -3.82
N SER A 73 18.09 7.21 -4.56
CA SER A 73 18.05 7.27 -6.03
C SER A 73 17.54 5.98 -6.72
N ARG A 74 17.72 4.81 -6.09
CA ARG A 74 17.24 3.52 -6.61
C ARG A 74 15.81 3.25 -6.17
N ARG A 75 15.49 3.57 -4.91
CA ARG A 75 14.14 3.51 -4.34
C ARG A 75 13.15 4.39 -5.11
N ASP A 76 13.58 5.58 -5.49
CA ASP A 76 12.73 6.60 -6.11
C ASP A 76 12.69 6.44 -7.65
N SER A 77 13.36 5.42 -8.19
CA SER A 77 13.33 5.13 -9.62
C SER A 77 11.91 4.74 -10.08
N PRO A 78 11.47 5.16 -11.29
CA PRO A 78 10.13 4.84 -11.78
C PRO A 78 9.80 3.34 -11.75
N LYS A 79 10.79 2.49 -12.06
CA LYS A 79 10.63 1.03 -12.02
C LYS A 79 10.37 0.52 -10.60
N ALA A 80 11.16 0.98 -9.61
CA ALA A 80 10.98 0.54 -8.23
C ALA A 80 9.60 0.97 -7.69
N GLN A 81 9.24 2.23 -7.94
CA GLN A 81 7.94 2.79 -7.56
C GLN A 81 6.76 2.07 -8.22
N SER A 82 6.84 1.76 -9.52
CA SER A 82 5.79 0.99 -10.23
C SER A 82 5.60 -0.40 -9.63
N ARG A 83 6.70 -1.12 -9.35
CA ARG A 83 6.62 -2.49 -8.80
C ARG A 83 6.01 -2.55 -7.42
N VAL A 84 6.36 -1.61 -6.54
CA VAL A 84 5.74 -1.54 -5.20
C VAL A 84 4.27 -1.15 -5.32
N ARG A 85 3.93 -0.18 -6.18
CA ARG A 85 2.54 0.20 -6.44
C ARG A 85 1.72 -0.97 -6.96
N GLU A 86 2.23 -1.72 -7.93
CA GLU A 86 1.59 -2.89 -8.49
C GLU A 86 1.22 -3.93 -7.44
N MET A 87 2.18 -4.23 -6.55
CA MET A 87 1.96 -5.11 -5.42
C MET A 87 0.86 -4.57 -4.49
N LEU A 88 0.95 -3.29 -4.10
CA LEU A 88 -0.01 -2.68 -3.18
C LEU A 88 -1.42 -2.62 -3.75
N GLU A 89 -1.58 -2.32 -5.04
CA GLU A 89 -2.90 -2.28 -5.68
C GLU A 89 -3.59 -3.66 -5.66
N ILE A 90 -2.83 -4.74 -5.93
CA ILE A 90 -3.36 -6.10 -5.84
C ILE A 90 -3.79 -6.41 -4.41
N ILE A 91 -2.94 -6.11 -3.41
CA ILE A 91 -3.27 -6.37 -2.00
C ILE A 91 -4.47 -5.52 -1.56
N ASN A 92 -4.56 -4.27 -2.00
CA ASN A 92 -5.68 -3.38 -1.69
C ASN A 92 -7.02 -3.91 -2.24
N LEU A 93 -7.01 -4.52 -3.43
CA LEU A 93 -8.20 -5.17 -3.99
C LEU A 93 -8.59 -6.41 -3.18
N VAL A 94 -7.61 -7.25 -2.84
CA VAL A 94 -7.85 -8.53 -2.17
C VAL A 94 -8.22 -8.38 -0.70
N GLN A 95 -7.63 -7.41 0.02
CA GLN A 95 -7.90 -7.22 1.46
C GLN A 95 -9.38 -6.94 1.78
N ALA A 96 -10.14 -6.43 0.81
CA ALA A 96 -11.56 -6.12 0.98
C ALA A 96 -12.38 -7.38 1.29
N TRP A 97 -12.01 -8.52 0.68
CA TRP A 97 -12.70 -9.80 0.83
C TRP A 97 -11.86 -10.89 1.53
N ALA A 98 -10.54 -10.74 1.58
CA ALA A 98 -9.66 -11.63 2.34
C ALA A 98 -9.70 -11.39 3.86
N GLY A 99 -10.38 -10.35 4.33
CA GLY A 99 -10.50 -10.03 5.76
C GLY A 99 -9.36 -9.18 6.31
N GLY A 100 -8.53 -8.61 5.44
CA GLY A 100 -7.61 -7.54 5.81
C GLY A 100 -6.27 -7.52 5.09
N ALA A 101 -5.43 -6.53 5.43
CA ALA A 101 -4.14 -6.31 4.78
C ALA A 101 -3.19 -7.51 4.92
N ALA A 102 -3.14 -8.10 6.13
CA ALA A 102 -2.30 -9.26 6.41
C ALA A 102 -2.76 -10.50 5.61
N GLN A 103 -4.07 -10.73 5.55
CA GLN A 103 -4.66 -11.82 4.77
C GLN A 103 -4.50 -11.59 3.26
N GLY A 104 -4.64 -10.35 2.79
CA GLY A 104 -4.37 -9.99 1.40
C GLY A 104 -2.91 -10.23 1.00
N MET A 105 -1.96 -9.93 1.90
CA MET A 105 -0.55 -10.27 1.70
C MET A 105 -0.31 -11.78 1.69
N ALA A 106 -0.94 -12.53 2.60
CA ALA A 106 -0.85 -13.98 2.63
C ALA A 106 -1.37 -14.60 1.33
N TRP A 107 -2.52 -14.14 0.84
CA TRP A 107 -3.08 -14.53 -0.45
C TRP A 107 -2.11 -14.21 -1.59
N TYR A 108 -1.58 -12.98 -1.63
CA TYR A 108 -0.65 -12.53 -2.67
C TYR A 108 0.58 -13.45 -2.81
N ARG A 109 1.12 -13.91 -1.68
CA ARG A 109 2.31 -14.76 -1.64
C ARG A 109 2.02 -16.23 -1.90
N ALA A 110 0.93 -16.75 -1.34
CA ALA A 110 0.74 -18.18 -1.16
C ALA A 110 -0.40 -18.77 -1.98
N GLU A 111 -1.39 -17.97 -2.41
CA GLU A 111 -2.55 -18.51 -3.11
C GLU A 111 -2.20 -18.82 -4.58
N PRO A 112 -2.30 -20.09 -5.01
CA PRO A 112 -2.12 -20.45 -6.41
C PRO A 112 -3.34 -19.98 -7.22
N ILE A 113 -3.11 -19.27 -8.33
CA ILE A 113 -4.19 -18.80 -9.19
C ILE A 113 -4.41 -19.81 -10.34
N PRO A 114 -5.56 -20.52 -10.42
CA PRO A 114 -5.79 -21.55 -11.44
C PRO A 114 -5.67 -21.04 -12.88
N ALA A 115 -6.18 -19.82 -13.14
CA ALA A 115 -6.12 -19.17 -14.45
C ALA A 115 -4.68 -18.92 -14.95
N PHE A 116 -3.68 -18.93 -14.05
CA PHE A 116 -2.27 -18.75 -14.37
C PHE A 116 -1.44 -20.01 -14.12
N GLY A 117 -2.06 -21.20 -14.23
CA GLY A 117 -1.38 -22.47 -14.06
C GLY A 117 -0.91 -22.72 -12.62
N GLY A 118 -1.65 -22.21 -11.64
CA GLY A 118 -1.34 -22.37 -10.21
C GLY A 118 -0.20 -21.47 -9.70
N ARG A 119 0.22 -20.47 -10.49
CA ARG A 119 1.20 -19.47 -10.04
C ARG A 119 0.58 -18.50 -9.05
N THR A 120 1.36 -18.03 -8.09
CA THR A 120 0.94 -17.01 -7.11
C THR A 120 0.99 -15.61 -7.73
N ALA A 121 0.25 -14.67 -7.14
CA ALA A 121 0.29 -13.27 -7.55
C ALA A 121 1.72 -12.69 -7.45
N GLU A 122 2.45 -13.02 -6.38
CA GLU A 122 3.86 -12.66 -6.23
C GLU A 122 4.72 -13.14 -7.42
N ALA A 123 4.57 -14.40 -7.81
CA ALA A 123 5.32 -14.96 -8.94
C ALA A 123 4.98 -14.25 -10.26
N LEU A 124 3.74 -13.81 -10.44
CA LEU A 124 3.28 -13.10 -11.63
C LEU A 124 3.77 -11.66 -11.66
N VAL A 125 3.73 -10.93 -10.54
CA VAL A 125 4.32 -9.59 -10.41
C VAL A 125 5.83 -9.65 -10.66
N LYS A 126 6.54 -10.63 -10.08
CA LYS A 126 7.96 -10.89 -10.36
C LYS A 126 8.23 -11.03 -11.87
N ALA A 127 7.34 -11.71 -12.59
CA ALA A 127 7.42 -11.88 -14.05
C ALA A 127 6.95 -10.67 -14.87
N GLY A 128 6.45 -9.59 -14.25
CA GLY A 128 5.95 -8.40 -14.94
C GLY A 128 4.48 -8.48 -15.38
N ASN A 129 3.73 -9.46 -14.88
CA ASN A 129 2.33 -9.72 -15.24
C ASN A 129 1.34 -9.18 -14.20
N ALA A 130 1.67 -8.07 -13.53
CA ALA A 130 0.83 -7.49 -12.48
C ALA A 130 -0.56 -7.07 -12.99
N THR A 131 -0.66 -6.57 -14.22
CA THR A 131 -1.95 -6.19 -14.83
C THR A 131 -2.89 -7.38 -14.94
N ALA A 132 -2.40 -8.52 -15.42
CA ALA A 132 -3.21 -9.74 -15.54
C ALA A 132 -3.74 -10.22 -14.19
N VAL A 133 -2.96 -10.08 -13.11
CA VAL A 133 -3.43 -10.40 -11.75
C VAL A 133 -4.53 -9.46 -11.31
N ARG A 134 -4.39 -8.15 -11.55
CA ARG A 134 -5.44 -7.17 -11.22
C ARG A 134 -6.72 -7.46 -11.98
N ASP A 135 -6.64 -7.68 -13.28
CA ASP A 135 -7.82 -7.99 -14.12
C ASP A 135 -8.54 -9.25 -13.63
N TYR A 136 -7.78 -10.28 -13.24
CA TYR A 136 -8.33 -11.50 -12.65
C TYR A 136 -9.05 -11.22 -11.32
N VAL A 137 -8.42 -10.49 -10.40
CA VAL A 137 -9.00 -10.18 -9.09
C VAL A 137 -10.21 -9.25 -9.23
N ASP A 138 -10.16 -8.28 -10.12
CA ASP A 138 -11.26 -7.36 -10.42
C ASP A 138 -12.47 -8.10 -11.01
N HIS A 139 -12.22 -9.07 -11.90
CA HIS A 139 -13.25 -9.96 -12.41
C HIS A 139 -13.89 -10.81 -11.29
N LEU A 140 -13.09 -11.36 -10.37
CA LEU A 140 -13.63 -12.09 -9.21
C LEU A 140 -14.49 -11.18 -8.31
N ALA A 141 -14.06 -9.94 -8.09
CA ALA A 141 -14.82 -8.97 -7.31
C ALA A 141 -16.13 -8.58 -7.99
N THR A 142 -16.17 -8.51 -9.33
CA THR A 142 -17.38 -8.20 -10.11
C THR A 142 -18.33 -9.39 -10.22
N GLY A 143 -17.81 -10.61 -10.31
CA GLY A 143 -18.59 -11.84 -10.47
C GLY A 143 -19.24 -12.40 -9.20
N GLY A 144 -18.90 -11.85 -8.01
CA GLY A 144 -19.37 -12.34 -6.71
C GLY A 144 -20.60 -11.64 -6.12
N TYR A 145 -21.22 -10.70 -6.84
CA TYR A 145 -22.39 -9.92 -6.38
C TYR A 145 -23.65 -10.11 -7.23
N ALA A 146 -23.79 -11.24 -7.94
CA ALA A 146 -25.01 -11.60 -8.66
C ALA A 146 -25.70 -12.83 -8.04
#